data_AF-A0A369BD70-F1
#
_entry.id   AF-A0A369BD70-F1
#
_cell.length_a   1.000
_cell.length_b   1.000
_cell.length_c   1.000
_cell.angle_alpha   90.00
_cell.angle_beta   90.00
_cell.angle_gamma   90.00
#
_symmetry.space_group_name_H-M   'P 1'
#
loop_
_entity.id
_entity.type
_entity.pdbx_description
1 polymer ?
#
loop_
_entity_poly.entity_id
_entity_poly.type
_entity_poly.pdbx_seq_one_letter_code
_entity_poly.pdbx_strand_id
1 'polypeptide(L)'
;MDIESFKIGIGNKEFDSDQFRKNNIISKLKDCEPIHLTTLLAFYEEAKANGCLDPDGNLNGRISQCESLKEILSKIQKKITNLGMQEFWVCINDLETKGFLLNVQSNPYLEYKYAITPLGIYCIKLIL
;
A
#
# COMPACT_ATOMS: atom_id res chain seq x y z
N MET A 1 -4.23 24.67 28.44
CA MET A 1 -3.77 24.79 27.04
C MET A 1 -5.04 24.90 26.21
N ASP A 2 -5.41 26.12 25.86
CA ASP A 2 -6.66 26.42 25.16
C ASP A 2 -6.58 25.97 23.70
N ILE A 3 -7.61 25.27 23.25
CA ILE A 3 -7.75 24.70 21.90
C ILE A 3 -8.20 25.80 20.88
N GLU A 4 -8.21 27.08 21.27
CA GLU A 4 -8.90 28.15 20.52
C GLU A 4 -8.06 28.94 19.50
N SER A 5 -6.86 28.49 19.11
CA SER A 5 -6.06 29.23 18.11
C SER A 5 -5.51 28.44 16.93
N PHE A 6 -6.16 27.36 16.52
CA PHE A 6 -6.00 26.82 15.15
C PHE A 6 -7.17 27.29 14.26
N LYS A 7 -7.23 28.59 13.99
CA LYS A 7 -8.02 29.10 12.85
C LYS A 7 -7.27 28.75 11.56
N ILE A 8 -7.47 27.52 11.08
CA ILE A 8 -7.09 27.17 9.71
C ILE A 8 -7.95 28.07 8.82
N GLY A 9 -7.32 28.99 8.10
CA GLY A 9 -7.99 29.87 7.13
C GLY A 9 -8.50 29.05 5.95
N ILE A 10 -9.55 28.27 6.16
CA ILE A 10 -10.28 27.58 5.12
C ILE A 10 -11.25 28.62 4.56
N GLY A 11 -10.78 29.49 3.67
CA GLY A 11 -11.71 30.16 2.75
C GLY A 11 -12.56 29.10 2.04
N ASN A 12 -13.75 29.45 1.54
CA ASN A 12 -14.65 28.56 0.80
C ASN A 12 -13.98 27.96 -0.45
N LYS A 13 -13.07 27.01 -0.27
CA LYS A 13 -12.44 26.19 -1.30
C LYS A 13 -13.06 24.82 -1.19
N GLU A 14 -13.67 24.37 -2.28
CA GLU A 14 -14.14 22.99 -2.40
C GLU A 14 -12.96 22.03 -2.19
N PHE A 15 -13.19 20.95 -1.43
CA PHE A 15 -12.18 19.93 -1.20
C PHE A 15 -12.09 19.00 -2.41
N ASP A 16 -11.02 19.12 -3.19
CA ASP A 16 -10.71 18.18 -4.26
C ASP A 16 -10.04 16.92 -3.70
N SER A 17 -10.86 15.88 -3.49
CA SER A 17 -10.40 14.59 -2.97
C SER A 17 -9.42 13.84 -3.90
N ASP A 18 -9.50 14.07 -5.21
CA ASP A 18 -8.63 13.41 -6.17
C ASP A 18 -7.25 14.06 -6.19
N GLN A 19 -7.21 15.39 -6.23
CA GLN A 19 -5.97 16.14 -6.11
C GLN A 19 -5.28 15.89 -4.76
N PHE A 20 -6.04 15.79 -3.67
CA PHE A 20 -5.51 15.43 -2.35
C PHE A 20 -4.80 14.06 -2.39
N ARG A 21 -5.44 13.03 -2.95
CA ARG A 21 -4.87 11.68 -3.06
C ARG A 21 -3.63 11.65 -3.94
N LYS A 22 -3.68 12.29 -5.12
CA LYS A 22 -2.54 12.41 -6.03
C LYS A 22 -1.33 13.06 -5.37
N ASN A 23 -1.52 14.21 -4.72
CA ASN A 23 -0.44 14.92 -4.03
C ASN A 23 0.18 14.08 -2.91
N ASN A 24 -0.66 13.37 -2.14
CA ASN A 24 -0.22 12.48 -1.08
C ASN A 24 0.69 11.36 -1.61
N ILE A 25 0.28 10.71 -2.72
CA ILE A 25 1.04 9.63 -3.34
C ILE A 25 2.34 10.14 -3.94
N ILE A 26 2.29 11.23 -4.72
CA ILE A 26 3.50 11.83 -5.31
C ILE A 26 4.52 12.15 -4.22
N SER A 27 4.08 12.67 -3.07
CA SER A 27 4.98 12.95 -1.95
C SER A 27 5.61 11.69 -1.36
N LYS A 28 4.85 10.59 -1.25
CA LYS A 28 5.33 9.33 -0.66
C LYS A 28 6.23 8.52 -1.59
N LEU A 29 6.05 8.68 -2.90
CA LEU A 29 6.83 7.96 -3.92
C LEU A 29 8.24 8.54 -4.14
N LYS A 30 8.54 9.75 -3.62
CA LYS A 30 9.86 10.39 -3.81
C LYS A 30 11.03 9.53 -3.37
N ASP A 31 10.84 8.77 -2.29
CA ASP A 31 11.86 7.92 -1.70
C ASP A 31 11.59 6.42 -1.98
N CYS A 32 10.71 6.12 -2.94
CA CYS A 32 10.42 4.74 -3.34
C CYS A 32 11.35 4.27 -4.45
N GLU A 33 12.11 3.23 -4.17
CA GLU A 33 12.85 2.46 -5.16
C GLU A 33 11.97 1.50 -5.99
N PRO A 34 12.45 1.00 -7.16
CA PRO A 34 11.72 0.07 -8.01
C PRO A 34 11.18 -1.18 -7.31
N ILE A 35 11.87 -1.66 -6.27
CA ILE A 35 11.42 -2.79 -5.46
C ILE A 35 10.09 -2.50 -4.75
N HIS A 36 9.85 -1.27 -4.31
CA HIS A 36 8.61 -0.88 -3.63
C HIS A 36 7.42 -0.98 -4.58
N LEU A 37 7.57 -0.47 -5.80
CA LEU A 37 6.52 -0.53 -6.82
C LEU A 37 6.29 -1.97 -7.28
N THR A 38 7.36 -2.74 -7.45
CA THR A 38 7.27 -4.17 -7.81
C THR A 38 6.55 -4.97 -6.72
N THR A 39 6.84 -4.69 -5.45
CA THR A 39 6.19 -5.31 -4.30
C THR A 39 4.72 -4.94 -4.24
N LEU A 40 4.40 -3.66 -4.36
CA LEU A 40 3.01 -3.18 -4.32
C LEU A 40 2.18 -3.76 -5.47
N LEU A 41 2.76 -3.87 -6.68
CA LEU A 41 2.12 -4.53 -7.81
C LEU A 41 1.89 -6.02 -7.54
N ALA A 42 2.83 -6.72 -6.88
CA ALA A 42 2.63 -8.11 -6.51
C ALA A 42 1.43 -8.28 -5.57
N PHE A 43 1.30 -7.45 -4.52
CA PHE A 43 0.12 -7.46 -3.65
C PHE A 43 -1.18 -7.14 -4.38
N TYR A 44 -1.13 -6.22 -5.35
CA TYR A 44 -2.28 -5.84 -6.15
C TYR A 44 -2.77 -7.00 -7.05
N GLU A 45 -1.85 -7.68 -7.73
CA GLU A 45 -2.18 -8.83 -8.58
C GLU A 45 -2.72 -10.01 -7.75
N GLU A 46 -2.19 -10.25 -6.55
CA GLU A 46 -2.75 -11.25 -5.65
C GLU A 46 -4.15 -10.88 -5.15
N ALA A 47 -4.37 -9.61 -4.82
CA ALA A 47 -5.70 -9.14 -4.46
C ALA A 47 -6.72 -9.36 -5.60
N LYS A 48 -6.32 -9.16 -6.86
CA LYS A 48 -7.15 -9.50 -8.02
C LYS A 48 -7.38 -11.00 -8.14
N ALA A 49 -6.32 -11.80 -8.08
CA ALA A 49 -6.40 -13.26 -8.22
C ALA A 49 -7.32 -13.90 -7.16
N ASN A 50 -7.32 -13.34 -5.95
CA ASN A 50 -8.13 -13.79 -4.82
C ASN A 50 -9.54 -13.16 -4.78
N GLY A 51 -9.92 -12.36 -5.78
CA GLY A 51 -11.24 -11.72 -5.85
C GLY A 51 -11.47 -10.59 -4.83
N CYS A 52 -10.41 -10.15 -4.13
CA CYS A 52 -10.43 -8.99 -3.25
C CYS A 52 -10.61 -7.69 -4.04
N LEU A 53 -10.21 -7.69 -5.31
CA LEU A 53 -10.45 -6.62 -6.25
C LEU A 53 -11.41 -7.08 -7.36
N ASP A 54 -12.36 -6.22 -7.70
CA ASP A 54 -13.20 -6.41 -8.89
C ASP A 54 -12.39 -6.14 -10.18
N PRO A 55 -12.95 -6.43 -11.38
CA PRO A 55 -12.28 -6.16 -12.65
C PRO A 55 -11.88 -4.68 -12.85
N ASP A 56 -12.60 -3.74 -12.24
CA ASP A 56 -12.31 -2.30 -12.27
C ASP A 56 -11.26 -1.89 -11.21
N GLY A 57 -10.76 -2.86 -10.43
CA GLY A 57 -9.76 -2.66 -9.40
C GLY A 57 -10.28 -1.97 -8.13
N ASN A 58 -11.57 -2.09 -7.83
CA ASN A 58 -12.16 -1.63 -6.57
C ASN A 58 -12.18 -2.76 -5.54
N LEU A 59 -12.03 -2.40 -4.26
CA LEU A 59 -12.09 -3.36 -3.16
C LEU A 59 -13.48 -3.98 -3.03
N ASN A 60 -13.51 -5.31 -2.99
CA ASN A 60 -14.68 -6.07 -2.62
C ASN A 60 -14.83 -6.07 -1.10
N GLY A 61 -15.84 -5.37 -0.57
CA GLY A 61 -16.08 -5.28 0.87
C GLY A 61 -16.46 -6.60 1.57
N ARG A 62 -16.59 -7.71 0.84
CA ARG A 62 -16.94 -9.03 1.39
C ARG A 62 -15.75 -10.00 1.46
N ILE A 63 -14.63 -9.67 0.83
CA ILE A 63 -13.46 -10.56 0.75
C ILE A 63 -12.28 -9.83 1.37
N SER A 64 -11.66 -10.45 2.37
CA SER A 64 -10.48 -9.91 3.05
C SER A 64 -9.21 -10.40 2.38
N GLN A 65 -8.27 -9.48 2.13
CA GLN A 65 -6.93 -9.83 1.67
C GLN A 65 -6.04 -10.23 2.84
N CYS A 66 -5.19 -11.25 2.64
CA CYS A 66 -4.28 -11.72 3.65
C CYS A 66 -3.11 -12.48 3.02
N GLU A 67 -2.09 -11.76 2.55
CA GLU A 67 -0.97 -12.38 1.83
C GLU A 67 0.21 -12.65 2.76
N SER A 68 0.81 -13.84 2.63
CA SER A 68 2.03 -14.19 3.34
C SER A 68 3.23 -13.41 2.80
N LEU A 69 4.05 -12.90 3.72
CA LEU A 69 5.29 -12.23 3.38
C LEU A 69 6.24 -13.12 2.54
N LYS A 70 6.37 -14.41 2.88
CA LYS A 70 7.25 -15.32 2.14
C LYS A 70 6.72 -15.65 0.74
N GLU A 71 5.41 -15.77 0.59
CA GLU A 71 4.78 -16.03 -0.71
C GLU A 71 5.00 -14.85 -1.67
N ILE A 72 4.84 -13.62 -1.17
CA ILE A 72 5.12 -12.41 -1.96
C ILE A 72 6.60 -12.30 -2.30
N LEU A 73 7.51 -12.56 -1.33
CA LEU A 73 8.95 -12.56 -1.59
C LEU A 73 9.31 -13.53 -2.73
N SER A 74 8.80 -14.76 -2.68
CA SER A 74 9.04 -15.78 -3.71
C SER A 74 8.60 -15.30 -5.10
N LYS A 75 7.49 -14.56 -5.19
CA LYS A 75 7.00 -13.99 -6.46
C LYS A 75 7.91 -12.87 -6.97
N ILE A 76 8.42 -12.03 -6.08
CA ILE A 76 9.29 -10.91 -6.44
C ILE A 76 10.69 -11.38 -6.82
N GLN A 77 11.23 -12.41 -6.17
CA GLN A 77 12.54 -12.99 -6.49
C GLN A 77 12.62 -13.56 -7.92
N LYS A 78 11.49 -13.86 -8.56
CA LYS A 78 11.43 -14.21 -9.99
C LYS A 78 11.73 -13.01 -10.92
N LYS A 79 11.59 -11.78 -10.41
CA LYS A 79 11.77 -10.52 -11.14
C LYS A 79 13.03 -9.76 -10.71
N ILE A 80 13.44 -9.89 -9.44
CA ILE A 80 14.59 -9.21 -8.85
C ILE A 80 15.57 -10.26 -8.34
N THR A 81 16.72 -10.39 -9.01
CA THR A 81 17.79 -11.29 -8.58
C THR A 81 18.47 -10.75 -7.31
N ASN A 82 18.95 -11.67 -6.46
CA ASN A 82 19.65 -11.36 -5.20
C ASN A 82 18.83 -10.60 -4.14
N LEU A 83 17.49 -10.58 -4.24
CA LEU A 83 16.66 -10.02 -3.19
C LEU A 83 16.62 -10.96 -1.97
N GLY A 84 17.26 -10.54 -0.88
CA GLY A 84 17.22 -11.23 0.41
C GLY A 84 16.00 -10.87 1.25
N MET A 85 15.82 -11.63 2.33
CA MET A 85 14.72 -11.41 3.28
C MET A 85 14.88 -10.07 4.02
N GLN A 86 16.11 -9.64 4.29
CA GLN A 86 16.38 -8.41 5.05
C GLN A 86 16.01 -7.16 4.26
N GLU A 87 16.43 -7.08 3.00
CA GLU A 87 16.10 -5.98 2.09
C GLU A 87 14.60 -5.94 1.81
N PHE A 88 13.98 -7.12 1.65
CA PHE A 88 12.54 -7.21 1.49
C PHE A 88 11.77 -6.74 2.73
N TRP A 89 12.28 -7.01 3.93
CA TRP A 89 11.73 -6.49 5.17
C TRP A 89 11.76 -4.97 5.24
N VAL A 90 12.88 -4.35 4.84
CA VAL A 90 12.99 -2.89 4.77
C VAL A 90 11.93 -2.33 3.81
N CYS A 91 11.82 -2.92 2.61
CA CYS A 91 10.82 -2.52 1.62
C CYS A 91 9.38 -2.61 2.17
N ILE A 92 9.06 -3.65 2.94
CA ILE A 92 7.72 -3.85 3.49
C ILE A 92 7.41 -2.83 4.59
N ASN A 93 8.36 -2.59 5.50
CA ASN A 93 8.22 -1.56 6.53
C ASN A 93 8.05 -0.16 5.89
N ASP A 94 8.78 0.12 4.81
CA ASP A 94 8.65 1.38 4.07
C ASP A 94 7.28 1.53 3.41
N LEU A 95 6.73 0.46 2.84
CA LEU A 95 5.39 0.47 2.25
C LEU A 95 4.29 0.58 3.31
N GLU A 96 4.46 -0.06 4.47
CA GLU A 96 3.53 0.02 5.60
C GLU A 96 3.52 1.41 6.24
N THR A 97 4.70 1.98 6.51
CA THR A 97 4.83 3.34 7.08
C THR A 97 4.29 4.42 6.13
N LYS A 98 4.40 4.21 4.82
CA LYS A 98 3.76 5.06 3.80
C LYS A 98 2.26 4.78 3.66
N GLY A 99 1.73 3.76 4.32
CA GLY A 99 0.30 3.42 4.34
C GLY A 99 -0.21 2.76 3.06
N PHE A 100 0.69 2.19 2.24
CA PHE A 100 0.32 1.43 1.05
C PHE A 100 -0.03 -0.02 1.37
N LEU A 101 0.58 -0.56 2.42
CA LEU A 101 0.28 -1.88 2.99
C LEU A 101 -0.19 -1.73 4.43
N LEU A 102 -0.87 -2.76 4.92
CA LEU A 102 -1.29 -2.90 6.30
C LEU A 102 -0.93 -4.30 6.78
N ASN A 103 -0.26 -4.42 7.94
CA ASN A 103 -0.13 -5.70 8.62
C ASN A 103 -1.49 -6.14 9.16
N VAL A 104 -1.96 -7.29 8.70
CA VAL A 104 -3.27 -7.89 9.07
C VAL A 104 -3.10 -9.16 9.88
N GLN A 105 -1.92 -9.38 10.45
CA GLN A 105 -1.61 -10.54 11.27
C GLN A 105 -2.47 -10.56 12.54
N SER A 106 -3.26 -11.63 12.67
CA SER A 106 -4.09 -11.85 13.85
C SER A 106 -3.36 -12.57 15.00
N ASN A 107 -2.30 -13.33 14.69
CA ASN A 107 -1.50 -14.05 15.67
C ASN A 107 -0.01 -13.68 15.52
N PRO A 108 0.59 -12.96 16.48
CA PRO A 108 1.97 -12.46 16.40
C PRO A 108 3.04 -13.58 16.37
N TYR A 109 2.68 -14.81 16.75
CA TYR A 109 3.58 -15.97 16.74
C TYR A 109 3.59 -16.71 15.40
N LEU A 110 2.68 -16.36 14.49
CA LEU A 110 2.62 -16.92 13.13
C LEU A 110 3.37 -16.01 12.14
N GLU A 111 3.40 -16.45 10.90
CA GLU A 111 3.98 -15.68 9.81
C GLU A 111 3.27 -14.32 9.62
N TYR A 112 4.06 -13.29 9.29
CA TYR A 112 3.57 -11.96 8.97
C TYR A 112 2.69 -11.98 7.72
N LYS A 113 1.56 -11.29 7.81
CA LYS A 113 0.59 -11.19 6.73
C LYS A 113 0.21 -9.75 6.47
N TYR A 114 0.10 -9.40 5.20
CA TYR A 114 -0.17 -8.03 4.77
C TYR A 114 -1.32 -7.97 3.78
N ALA A 115 -1.97 -6.81 3.74
CA ALA A 115 -2.98 -6.46 2.75
C ALA A 115 -2.62 -5.13 2.09
N ILE A 116 -3.01 -4.95 0.83
CA ILE A 116 -2.93 -3.67 0.13
C ILE A 116 -4.05 -2.74 0.61
N THR A 117 -3.71 -1.49 0.87
CA THR A 117 -4.69 -0.49 1.31
C THR A 117 -5.38 0.16 0.11
N PRO A 118 -6.50 0.90 0.31
CA PRO A 118 -7.07 1.74 -0.73
C PRO A 118 -6.06 2.73 -1.33
N LEU A 119 -5.13 3.23 -0.53
CA LEU A 119 -4.08 4.14 -1.00
C LEU A 119 -3.06 3.40 -1.88
N GLY A 120 -2.67 2.17 -1.51
CA GLY A 120 -1.81 1.32 -2.32
C GLY A 120 -2.42 0.98 -3.67
N ILE A 121 -3.72 0.64 -3.69
CA ILE A 121 -4.47 0.37 -4.92
C ILE A 121 -4.50 1.60 -5.82
N TYR A 122 -4.84 2.76 -5.26
CA TYR A 122 -4.88 4.01 -6.02
C TYR A 122 -3.48 4.39 -6.54
N CYS A 123 -2.42 4.10 -5.79
CA CYS A 123 -1.04 4.29 -6.25
C CYS A 123 -0.74 3.46 -7.50
N ILE A 124 -1.11 2.17 -7.53
CA ILE A 124 -0.91 1.32 -8.72
C ILE A 124 -1.72 1.84 -9.90
N LYS A 125 -2.99 2.22 -9.68
CA LYS A 125 -3.86 2.79 -10.72
C LYS A 125 -3.36 4.11 -11.33
N LEU A 126 -2.51 4.85 -10.63
CA LEU A 126 -1.90 6.08 -11.16
C LEU A 126 -0.67 5.79 -12.03
N ILE A 127 -0.05 4.62 -11.89
CA ILE A 127 1.22 4.27 -12.54
C ILE A 127 0.98 3.39 -13.78
N LEU A 128 -0.09 2.57 -13.78
CA LEU A 128 -0.56 1.77 -14.92
C LEU A 128 -1.46 2.59 -15.84
#